data_AF-A0A0S6XI53-F1
#
_entry.id   AF-A0A0S6XI53-F1
#
_cell.length_a   1.000
_cell.length_b   1.000
_cell.length_c   1.000
_cell.angle_alpha   90.00
_cell.angle_beta   90.00
_cell.angle_gamma   90.00
#
_symmetry.space_group_name_H-M   'P 1'
#
loop_
_entity.id
_entity.type
_entity.pdbx_description
1 polymer ?
#
loop_
_entity_poly.entity_id
_entity_poly.type
_entity_poly.pdbx_seq_one_letter_code
_entity_poly.pdbx_strand_id
1 'polypeptide(L)'
;MAKNADGGTELWTATPRIIYVYLELEYSNNISDGITDIEILHRDTKLEGGYADIADGAGGCYVYLDVEKKREKPYKINEVALLRSSEEKTTEDVQAKGYHGMSNNINTRRGGDFLYVIWKFHDI
;
A
#
# COMPACT_ATOMS: atom_id res chain seq x y z
N MET A 1 23.38 -28.06 -18.06
CA MET A 1 23.90 -26.68 -18.04
C MET A 1 24.12 -26.25 -19.48
N ALA A 2 23.44 -25.21 -19.96
CA ALA A 2 23.73 -24.64 -21.27
C ALA A 2 24.87 -23.63 -21.13
N LYS A 3 25.85 -23.67 -22.05
CA LYS A 3 26.99 -22.76 -22.12
C LYS A 3 26.81 -21.85 -23.33
N ASN A 4 27.19 -20.58 -23.20
CA ASN A 4 27.33 -19.66 -24.34
C ASN A 4 28.67 -19.91 -25.06
N ALA A 5 28.75 -19.49 -26.32
CA ALA A 5 29.83 -19.80 -27.26
C ALA A 5 31.18 -19.13 -26.95
N ASP A 6 31.25 -18.26 -25.94
CA ASP A 6 32.45 -17.52 -25.51
C ASP A 6 33.01 -17.98 -24.15
N GLY A 7 32.37 -18.96 -23.50
CA GLY A 7 32.85 -19.54 -22.25
C GLY A 7 32.60 -18.70 -20.99
N GLY A 8 31.84 -17.59 -21.09
CA GLY A 8 31.40 -16.82 -19.93
C GLY A 8 30.26 -17.48 -19.16
N THR A 9 30.35 -17.52 -17.83
CA THR A 9 29.22 -17.88 -16.96
C THR A 9 28.39 -16.63 -16.67
N GLU A 10 27.32 -16.39 -17.45
CA GLU A 10 26.29 -15.42 -17.03
C GLU A 10 25.28 -16.11 -16.11
N LEU A 11 25.07 -15.51 -14.94
CA LEU A 11 23.96 -15.84 -14.05
C LEU A 11 22.68 -15.37 -14.76
N TRP A 12 21.80 -16.28 -15.13
CA TRP A 12 20.48 -15.91 -15.64
C TRP A 12 19.76 -15.10 -14.56
N THR A 13 19.61 -13.80 -14.79
CA THR A 13 18.87 -12.90 -13.92
C THR A 13 17.43 -13.40 -13.88
N ALA A 14 16.97 -13.75 -12.68
CA ALA A 14 15.56 -14.02 -12.43
C ALA A 14 14.76 -12.82 -12.95
N THR A 15 13.93 -13.06 -13.97
CA THR A 15 12.97 -12.06 -14.42
C THR A 15 12.12 -11.69 -13.21
N PRO A 16 12.09 -10.41 -12.77
CA PRO A 16 11.25 -10.02 -11.65
C PRO A 16 9.83 -10.43 -11.98
N ARG A 17 9.21 -11.24 -11.12
CA ARG A 17 7.80 -11.56 -11.24
C ARG A 17 7.07 -10.23 -11.04
N ILE A 18 6.51 -9.66 -12.11
CA ILE A 18 5.67 -8.47 -11.98
C ILE A 18 4.37 -8.94 -11.33
N ILE A 19 4.26 -8.71 -10.04
CA ILE A 19 3.02 -8.90 -9.29
C ILE A 19 2.29 -7.57 -9.34
N TYR A 20 1.10 -7.56 -9.94
CA TYR A 20 0.21 -6.42 -9.87
C TYR A 20 -0.61 -6.55 -8.59
N VAL A 21 -0.53 -5.54 -7.74
CA VAL A 21 -1.41 -5.39 -6.58
C VAL A 21 -2.34 -4.22 -6.85
N TYR A 22 -3.64 -4.43 -6.63
CA TYR A 22 -4.66 -3.41 -6.76
C TYR A 22 -5.50 -3.38 -5.48
N LEU A 23 -6.03 -2.21 -5.17
CA LEU A 23 -7.01 -2.03 -4.10
C LEU A 23 -8.40 -2.11 -4.72
N GLU A 24 -9.23 -3.01 -4.22
CA GLU A 24 -10.64 -3.10 -4.56
C GLU A 24 -11.46 -2.50 -3.42
N LEU A 25 -12.35 -1.56 -3.76
CA LEU A 25 -13.22 -0.90 -2.79
C LEU A 25 -14.60 -1.56 -2.83
N GLU A 26 -15.02 -2.07 -1.68
CA GLU A 26 -16.38 -2.53 -1.47
C GLU A 26 -17.14 -1.50 -0.63
N TYR A 27 -18.26 -1.01 -1.17
CA TYR A 27 -19.13 -0.06 -0.48
C TYR A 27 -20.26 -0.80 0.22
N SER A 28 -20.51 -0.46 1.48
CA SER A 28 -21.61 -1.01 2.29
C SER A 28 -22.49 0.11 2.83
N ASN A 29 -23.79 -0.15 2.90
CA ASN A 29 -24.76 0.73 3.56
C ASN A 29 -24.88 0.43 5.07
N ASN A 30 -24.23 -0.62 5.58
CA ASN A 30 -24.17 -0.90 7.00
C ASN A 30 -22.98 -0.13 7.61
N ILE A 31 -23.31 0.83 8.47
CA ILE A 31 -22.34 1.70 9.15
C ILE A 31 -21.24 0.92 9.90
N SER A 32 -21.54 -0.29 10.37
CA SER A 32 -20.59 -1.13 11.11
C SER A 32 -19.46 -1.68 10.22
N ASP A 33 -19.68 -1.75 8.91
CA ASP A 33 -18.69 -2.24 7.95
C ASP A 33 -17.74 -1.13 7.50
N GLY A 34 -18.14 0.13 7.71
CA GLY A 34 -17.42 1.29 7.23
C GLY A 34 -16.06 1.44 7.91
N ILE A 35 -15.06 1.75 7.10
CA ILE A 35 -13.69 1.98 7.54
C ILE A 35 -13.58 3.41 8.09
N THR A 36 -12.81 3.58 9.15
CA THR A 36 -12.51 4.86 9.79
C THR A 36 -11.07 5.29 9.62
N ASP A 37 -10.17 4.35 9.37
CA ASP A 37 -8.74 4.62 9.15
C ASP A 37 -8.08 3.54 8.29
N ILE A 38 -7.01 3.88 7.59
CA ILE A 38 -6.21 2.94 6.78
C ILE A 38 -4.74 3.10 7.18
N GLU A 39 -4.14 2.01 7.64
CA GLU A 39 -2.72 1.97 8.02
C GLU A 39 -1.92 1.08 7.07
N ILE A 40 -0.68 1.51 6.79
CA ILE A 40 0.31 0.67 6.11
C ILE A 40 1.32 0.21 7.15
N LEU A 41 1.42 -1.11 7.29
CA LEU A 41 2.30 -1.78 8.24
C LEU A 41 3.54 -2.31 7.52
N HIS A 42 4.70 -1.75 7.84
CA HIS A 42 6.00 -2.32 7.46
C HIS A 42 6.46 -3.31 8.53
N ARG A 43 6.91 -4.49 8.10
CA ARG A 43 7.43 -5.54 8.98
C ARG A 43 8.70 -6.15 8.42
N ASP A 44 9.66 -6.40 9.31
CA ASP A 44 10.90 -7.09 8.94
C ASP A 44 10.68 -8.62 8.82
N THR A 45 9.61 -9.15 9.44
CA THR A 45 9.20 -10.56 9.34
C THR A 45 7.82 -10.70 8.72
N LYS A 46 7.59 -11.83 8.05
CA LYS A 46 6.29 -12.16 7.46
C LYS A 46 5.24 -12.33 8.55
N LEU A 47 4.02 -11.83 8.30
CA LEU A 47 2.86 -12.10 9.15
C LEU A 47 2.24 -13.44 8.76
N GLU A 48 1.88 -14.22 9.77
CA GLU A 48 1.11 -15.46 9.62
C GLU A 48 -0.39 -15.16 9.62
N GLY A 49 -1.22 -16.08 9.11
CA GLY A 49 -2.68 -15.96 9.19
C GLY A 49 -3.37 -15.35 7.97
N GLY A 50 -2.76 -15.43 6.79
CA GLY A 50 -3.41 -15.08 5.53
C GLY A 50 -3.29 -13.61 5.11
N TYR A 51 -2.43 -12.83 5.78
CA TYR A 51 -2.11 -11.47 5.33
C TYR A 51 -1.41 -11.51 3.96
N ALA A 52 -1.88 -10.65 3.06
CA ALA A 52 -1.26 -10.46 1.76
C ALA A 52 -0.15 -9.39 1.85
N ASP A 53 1.08 -9.78 1.53
CA ASP A 53 2.17 -8.80 1.36
C ASP A 53 1.96 -8.05 0.04
N ILE A 54 1.59 -6.77 0.15
CA ILE A 54 1.31 -5.91 -1.01
C ILE A 54 2.59 -5.47 -1.74
N ALA A 55 3.76 -5.82 -1.21
CA ALA A 55 5.05 -5.55 -1.83
C ALA A 55 5.82 -6.83 -2.19
N ASP A 56 5.11 -7.96 -2.30
CA ASP A 56 5.72 -9.23 -2.70
C ASP A 56 6.48 -9.10 -4.04
N GLY A 57 7.64 -9.73 -4.11
CA GLY A 57 8.54 -9.66 -5.27
C GLY A 57 9.35 -8.36 -5.42
N ALA A 58 9.07 -7.30 -4.65
CA ALA A 58 9.81 -6.04 -4.74
C ALA A 58 11.08 -5.97 -3.84
N GLY A 59 11.41 -7.05 -3.12
CA GLY A 59 12.51 -7.09 -2.13
C GLY A 59 12.16 -6.34 -0.84
N GLY A 60 13.11 -6.01 0.04
CA GLY A 60 12.85 -5.14 1.20
C GLY A 60 11.99 -5.75 2.32
N CYS A 61 11.30 -4.89 3.09
CA CYS A 61 10.40 -5.29 4.18
C CYS A 61 9.02 -5.70 3.67
N TYR A 62 8.34 -6.59 4.37
CA TYR A 62 6.95 -6.95 4.09
C TYR A 62 6.04 -5.75 4.33
N VAL A 63 5.06 -5.55 3.46
CA VAL A 63 4.13 -4.43 3.54
C VAL A 63 2.70 -4.96 3.59
N TYR A 64 1.93 -4.51 4.56
CA TYR A 64 0.53 -4.91 4.72
C TYR A 64 -0.36 -3.68 4.81
N LEU A 65 -1.59 -3.82 4.33
CA LEU A 65 -2.65 -2.85 4.53
C LEU A 65 -3.54 -3.33 5.68
N ASP A 66 -3.74 -2.47 6.65
CA ASP A 66 -4.66 -2.67 7.76
C ASP A 66 -5.74 -1.59 7.75
N VAL A 67 -6.94 -1.93 8.21
CA VAL A 67 -8.09 -1.04 8.21
C VAL A 67 -8.76 -1.03 9.56
N GLU A 68 -9.02 0.15 10.09
CA GLU A 68 -9.74 0.29 11.34
C GLU A 68 -11.23 0.51 11.08
N LYS A 69 -12.09 -0.17 11.85
CA LYS A 69 -13.55 -0.01 11.81
C LYS A 69 -14.08 0.34 13.18
N LYS A 70 -14.19 1.65 13.47
CA LYS A 70 -14.75 2.16 14.72
C LYS A 70 -16.19 2.60 14.55
N ARG A 71 -17.12 1.87 15.16
CA ARG A 71 -18.57 2.14 15.07
C ARG A 71 -18.94 3.50 15.68
N GLU A 72 -18.26 3.89 16.74
CA GLU A 72 -18.49 5.10 17.52
C GLU A 72 -17.99 6.39 16.84
N LYS A 73 -17.20 6.28 15.77
CA LYS A 73 -16.75 7.47 15.02
C LYS A 73 -17.91 8.05 14.22
N PRO A 74 -18.14 9.38 14.27
CA PRO A 74 -19.23 10.07 13.57
C PRO A 74 -18.97 10.23 12.07
N TYR A 75 -18.00 9.50 11.52
CA TYR A 75 -17.63 9.54 10.11
C TYR A 75 -17.17 8.16 9.64
N LYS A 76 -17.18 7.96 8.31
CA LYS A 76 -16.58 6.79 7.63
C LYS A 76 -15.92 7.21 6.33
N ILE A 77 -14.94 6.44 5.88
CA ILE A 77 -14.26 6.62 4.60
C ILE A 77 -15.25 6.34 3.47
N ASN A 78 -15.35 7.27 2.52
CA ASN A 78 -16.23 7.15 1.35
C ASN A 78 -15.48 7.31 0.00
N GLU A 79 -14.24 7.78 0.02
CA GLU A 79 -13.41 7.94 -1.16
C GLU A 79 -11.98 7.58 -0.80
N VAL A 80 -11.32 6.80 -1.64
CA VAL A 80 -9.91 6.42 -1.50
C VAL A 80 -9.21 6.63 -2.85
N ALA A 81 -7.99 7.13 -2.81
CA ALA A 81 -7.13 7.27 -3.98
C ALA A 81 -5.69 6.87 -3.64
N LEU A 82 -4.92 6.57 -4.69
CA LEU A 82 -3.49 6.33 -4.59
C LEU A 82 -2.73 7.59 -5.01
N LEU A 83 -1.92 8.13 -4.09
CA LEU A 83 -1.07 9.28 -4.35
C LEU A 83 0.37 8.83 -4.57
N ARG A 84 0.86 9.04 -5.79
CA ARG A 84 2.28 8.88 -6.13
C ARG A 84 2.94 10.24 -6.22
N SER A 85 4.14 10.36 -5.65
CA SER A 85 4.88 11.63 -5.60
C SER A 85 6.39 11.39 -5.64
N SER A 86 7.13 12.27 -6.31
CA SER A 86 8.61 12.26 -6.28
C SER A 86 9.19 12.81 -4.98
N GLU A 87 8.35 13.44 -4.16
CA GLU A 87 8.69 14.02 -2.87
C GLU A 87 7.82 13.41 -1.76
N GLU A 88 8.34 13.40 -0.55
CA GLU A 88 7.56 13.04 0.63
C GLU A 88 6.37 14.00 0.80
N LYS A 89 5.25 13.47 1.29
CA LYS A 89 4.04 14.24 1.56
C LYS A 89 3.62 14.11 3.01
N THR A 90 3.10 15.21 3.56
CA THR A 90 2.49 15.24 4.89
C THR A 90 0.97 15.20 4.80
N THR A 91 0.32 14.96 5.94
CA THR A 91 -1.15 14.99 6.01
C THR A 91 -1.70 16.36 5.60
N GLU A 92 -1.00 17.44 5.92
CA GLU A 92 -1.39 18.79 5.52
C GLU A 92 -1.36 18.98 4.00
N ASP A 93 -0.37 18.39 3.30
CA ASP A 93 -0.29 18.45 1.83
C ASP A 93 -1.50 17.81 1.15
N VAL A 94 -2.00 16.70 1.70
CA VAL A 94 -3.17 16.01 1.14
C VAL A 94 -4.47 16.70 1.54
N GLN A 95 -4.51 17.33 2.72
CA GLN A 95 -5.62 18.17 3.16
C GLN A 95 -5.78 19.41 2.28
N ALA A 96 -4.68 20.02 1.84
CA ALA A 96 -4.71 21.10 0.86
C ALA A 96 -5.32 20.66 -0.50
N LYS A 97 -5.38 19.36 -0.79
CA LYS A 97 -6.02 18.76 -1.98
C LYS A 97 -7.45 18.29 -1.73
N GLY A 98 -8.00 18.50 -0.53
CA GLY A 98 -9.36 18.11 -0.15
C GLY A 98 -9.51 16.67 0.35
N TYR A 99 -8.40 16.00 0.68
CA TYR A 99 -8.42 14.69 1.36
C TYR A 99 -8.38 14.89 2.88
N HIS A 100 -8.89 13.94 3.65
CA HIS A 100 -8.96 14.07 5.11
C HIS A 100 -7.84 13.33 5.83
N GLY A 101 -7.32 12.24 5.23
CA GLY A 101 -6.23 11.46 5.79
C GLY A 101 -5.35 10.80 4.73
N MET A 102 -4.21 10.29 5.19
CA MET A 102 -3.25 9.55 4.39
C MET A 102 -2.56 8.47 5.21
N SER A 103 -2.15 7.40 4.54
CA SER A 103 -1.36 6.33 5.14
C SER A 103 0.12 6.72 5.27
N ASN A 104 0.90 5.87 5.91
CA ASN A 104 2.36 5.86 5.76
C ASN A 104 2.78 5.57 4.31
N ASN A 105 4.02 5.92 3.96
CA ASN A 105 4.58 5.65 2.63
C ASN A 105 4.74 4.13 2.41
N ILE A 106 4.00 3.58 1.44
CA ILE A 106 4.08 2.18 1.01
C ILE A 106 5.50 1.81 0.58
N ASN A 107 6.17 2.72 -0.14
CA ASN A 107 7.51 2.51 -0.69
C ASN A 107 8.65 2.79 0.31
N THR A 108 8.35 2.87 1.61
CA THR A 108 9.37 3.04 2.65
C THR A 108 10.48 1.98 2.50
N ARG A 109 11.75 2.43 2.53
CA ARG A 109 12.97 1.61 2.35
C ARG A 109 13.15 0.97 0.96
N ARG A 110 12.38 1.36 -0.06
CA ARG A 110 12.49 0.84 -1.44
C ARG A 110 13.17 1.79 -2.41
N GLY A 111 13.32 3.06 -2.03
CA GLY A 111 13.81 4.13 -2.90
C GLY A 111 12.82 4.46 -4.02
N GLY A 112 13.10 5.53 -4.76
CA GLY A 112 12.21 6.02 -5.83
C GLY A 112 11.04 6.85 -5.28
N ASP A 113 9.91 6.80 -5.99
CA ASP A 113 8.73 7.59 -5.64
C ASP A 113 8.08 7.16 -4.33
N PHE A 114 7.48 8.13 -3.65
CA PHE A 114 6.61 7.92 -2.51
C PHE A 114 5.22 7.52 -2.98
N LEU A 115 4.60 6.61 -2.25
CA LEU A 115 3.29 6.08 -2.59
C LEU A 115 2.42 5.98 -1.33
N TYR A 116 1.23 6.57 -1.37
CA TYR A 116 0.34 6.67 -0.22
C TYR A 116 -1.08 6.29 -0.62
N VAL A 117 -1.82 5.68 0.31
CA VAL A 117 -3.28 5.66 0.25
C VAL A 117 -3.78 6.95 0.89
N ILE A 118 -4.64 7.69 0.20
CA ILE A 118 -5.28 8.91 0.71
C ILE A 118 -6.79 8.75 0.67
N TRP A 119 -7.52 9.38 1.59
CA TRP A 119 -8.97 9.17 1.67
C TRP A 119 -9.75 10.39 2.13
N LYS A 120 -11.06 10.38 1.84
CA LYS A 120 -12.03 11.33 2.40
C LYS A 120 -13.00 10.62 3.33
N PHE A 121 -13.50 11.38 4.29
CA PHE A 121 -14.58 10.96 5.16
C PHE A 121 -15.92 11.57 4.75
N HIS A 122 -16.98 10.88 5.10
CA HIS A 122 -18.34 11.39 5.15
C HIS A 122 -18.84 11.30 6.60
N ASP A 123 -19.39 12.39 7.11
CA ASP A 123 -20.09 12.39 8.39
C ASP A 123 -21.37 11.56 8.30
N ILE A 124 -21.79 10.93 9.40
CA ILE A 124 -22.98 10.05 9.45
C ILE A 124 -23.94 10.51 10.53
#